data_AF-C5LQR0-F1
#
_entry.id   AF-C5LQR0-F1
#
_cell.length_a   1.000
_cell.length_b   1.000
_cell.length_c   1.000
_cell.angle_alpha   90.00
_cell.angle_beta   90.00
_cell.angle_gamma   90.00
#
_symmetry.space_group_name_H-M   'P 1'
#
loop_
_entity.id
_entity.type
_entity.pdbx_description
1 polymer ?
#
loop_
_entity_poly.entity_id
_entity_poly.type
_entity_poly.pdbx_seq_one_letter_code
_entity_poly.pdbx_strand_id
1 'polypeptide(L)'
;MSAQPLPVARVVPIGPSCDPSPVLESLGLSERQATLELDTKYYTCSIHVECSSEIDGKPAEAVILVVERPGSVCLPEGRFDESAVKLMVMMGSITTRVEEWCWDRGFEVVDFDEEPERVLEALKMHDWSNAVLKIEQGGDGAKQNDSAEKKADEVSIEELDGLMSQIKAAHDSALQAGSDAERRQRAEQLTMRLMQLMGSDSEDDDP
;
A
#
# COMPACT_ATOMS: atom_id res chain seq x y z
N MET A 1 32.09 8.81 3.29
CA MET A 1 30.80 8.32 2.77
C MET A 1 29.75 8.77 3.75
N SER A 2 28.93 9.75 3.40
CA SER A 2 27.86 10.22 4.28
C SER A 2 26.74 9.18 4.24
N ALA A 3 26.31 8.68 5.41
CA ALA A 3 25.13 7.83 5.48
C ALA A 3 23.93 8.62 4.94
N GLN A 4 23.17 8.05 4.01
CA GLN A 4 21.90 8.64 3.60
C GLN A 4 20.94 8.61 4.80
N PRO A 5 20.17 9.68 5.02
CA PRO A 5 19.16 9.68 6.08
C PRO A 5 18.11 8.61 5.80
N LEU A 6 17.66 7.92 6.84
CA LEU A 6 16.56 6.97 6.73
C LEU A 6 15.27 7.71 6.35
N PRO A 7 14.38 7.08 5.57
CA PRO A 7 13.06 7.63 5.32
C PRO A 7 12.28 7.77 6.62
N VAL A 8 11.38 8.76 6.68
CA VAL A 8 10.67 9.14 7.90
C VAL A 8 9.17 8.87 7.78
N ALA A 9 8.63 8.16 8.77
CA ALA A 9 7.20 8.05 9.02
C ALA A 9 6.83 8.88 10.26
N ARG A 10 5.87 9.79 10.12
CA ARG A 10 5.45 10.68 11.20
C ARG A 10 4.10 10.27 11.76
N VAL A 11 4.04 10.01 13.06
CA VAL A 11 2.81 9.80 13.81
C VAL A 11 2.42 11.11 14.49
N VAL A 12 1.20 11.60 14.21
CA VAL A 12 0.71 12.87 14.76
C VAL A 12 -0.63 12.62 15.46
N PRO A 13 -0.67 12.66 16.80
CA PRO A 13 -1.93 12.62 17.54
C PRO A 13 -2.67 13.94 17.33
N ILE A 14 -3.95 13.84 16.94
CA ILE A 14 -4.81 14.99 16.70
C ILE A 14 -5.83 15.09 17.83
N GLY A 15 -5.62 16.09 18.67
CA GLY A 15 -6.47 16.40 19.81
C GLY A 15 -5.69 16.41 21.12
N PRO A 16 -6.16 17.18 22.12
CA PRO A 16 -5.41 17.42 23.35
C PRO A 16 -5.26 16.20 24.26
N SER A 17 -6.10 15.17 24.10
CA SER A 17 -6.07 13.92 24.86
C SER A 17 -5.60 12.72 24.05
N CYS A 18 -5.31 12.90 22.76
CA CYS A 18 -5.04 11.78 21.88
C CYS A 18 -3.69 11.15 22.24
N ASP A 19 -3.74 9.87 22.64
CA ASP A 19 -2.56 9.07 22.94
C ASP A 19 -2.16 8.23 21.72
N PRO A 20 -0.99 8.45 21.11
CA PRO A 20 -0.52 7.65 19.99
C PRO A 20 0.07 6.30 20.42
N SER A 21 0.19 6.03 21.72
CA SER A 21 0.86 4.83 22.25
C SER A 21 0.31 3.51 21.67
N PRO A 22 -1.02 3.29 21.53
CA PRO A 22 -1.53 2.05 20.94
C PRO A 22 -1.04 1.81 19.50
N VAL A 23 -0.93 2.89 18.70
CA VAL A 23 -0.41 2.83 17.33
C VAL A 23 1.09 2.56 17.32
N LEU A 24 1.84 3.13 18.25
CA LEU A 24 3.27 2.84 18.38
C LEU A 24 3.50 1.38 18.82
N GLU A 25 2.69 0.89 19.76
CA GLU A 25 2.73 -0.49 20.25
C GLU A 25 2.38 -1.50 19.15
N SER A 26 1.41 -1.21 18.27
CA SER A 26 1.10 -2.09 17.12
C SER A 26 2.23 -2.17 16.10
N LEU A 27 3.07 -1.14 16.04
CA LEU A 27 4.32 -1.13 15.27
C LEU A 27 5.50 -1.77 16.03
N GLY A 28 5.29 -2.25 17.26
CA GLY A 28 6.36 -2.82 18.09
C GLY A 28 7.31 -1.78 18.68
N LEU A 29 6.88 -0.52 18.80
CA LEU A 29 7.69 0.60 19.26
C LEU A 29 7.27 1.01 20.69
N SER A 30 8.25 1.16 21.57
CA SER A 30 8.05 1.67 22.95
C SER A 30 8.44 3.14 23.11
N GLU A 31 9.13 3.72 22.12
CA GLU A 31 9.65 5.08 22.14
C GLU A 31 8.95 5.95 21.09
N ARG A 32 8.81 7.24 21.40
CA ARG A 32 8.23 8.23 20.47
C ARG A 32 9.12 8.51 19.26
N GLN A 33 10.38 8.07 19.28
CA GLN A 33 11.29 8.15 18.14
C GLN A 33 12.07 6.84 18.12
N ALA A 34 11.94 6.08 17.04
CA ALA A 34 12.55 4.77 16.95
C ALA A 34 12.85 4.40 15.48
N THR A 35 13.66 3.36 15.30
CA THR A 35 13.82 2.74 13.97
C THR A 35 12.91 1.53 13.91
N LEU A 36 12.08 1.47 12.87
CA LEU A 36 11.22 0.34 12.57
C LEU A 36 11.82 -0.45 11.41
N GLU A 37 12.02 -1.75 11.59
CA GLU A 37 12.36 -2.66 10.50
C GLU A 37 11.07 -3.21 9.89
N LEU A 38 10.82 -2.83 8.64
CA LEU A 38 9.74 -3.38 7.83
C LEU A 38 10.26 -4.61 7.11
N ASP A 39 9.79 -5.76 7.57
CA ASP A 39 10.12 -7.04 6.95
C ASP A 39 8.94 -7.58 6.12
N THR A 40 9.23 -7.88 4.86
CA THR A 40 8.30 -8.44 3.88
C THR A 40 8.94 -9.65 3.22
N LYS A 41 8.14 -10.48 2.55
CA LYS A 41 8.65 -11.62 1.77
C LYS A 41 9.57 -11.24 0.59
N TYR A 42 9.67 -9.96 0.26
CA TYR A 42 10.43 -9.47 -0.90
C TYR A 42 11.64 -8.62 -0.50
N TYR A 43 11.54 -7.89 0.61
CA TYR A 43 12.57 -7.00 1.09
C TYR A 43 12.44 -6.76 2.59
N THR A 44 13.57 -6.41 3.19
CA THR A 44 13.63 -5.79 4.51
C THR A 44 14.13 -4.36 4.35
N CYS A 45 13.45 -3.39 4.97
CA CYS A 45 13.88 -1.99 4.99
C CYS A 45 13.76 -1.38 6.39
N SER A 46 14.58 -0.36 6.67
CA SER A 46 14.51 0.36 7.96
C SER A 46 13.99 1.76 7.72
N ILE A 47 13.02 2.18 8.52
CA ILE A 47 12.46 3.53 8.50
C ILE A 47 12.60 4.16 9.89
N HIS A 48 12.65 5.49 9.94
CA HIS A 48 12.59 6.23 11.18
C HIS A 48 11.15 6.61 11.48
N VAL A 49 10.62 6.16 12.61
CA VAL A 49 9.29 6.56 13.07
C VAL A 49 9.46 7.65 14.11
N GLU A 50 8.82 8.80 13.90
CA GLU A 50 8.79 9.89 14.86
C GLU A 50 7.36 10.29 15.21
N CYS A 51 7.10 10.48 16.50
CA CYS A 51 5.87 11.03 16.99
C CYS A 51 6.04 12.54 17.21
N SER A 52 5.31 13.32 16.41
CA SER A 52 5.28 14.78 16.52
C SER A 52 3.99 15.24 17.16
N SER A 53 4.02 16.31 17.95
CA SER A 53 2.81 16.93 18.51
C SER A 53 2.02 17.76 17.49
N GLU A 54 2.61 18.06 16.33
CA GLU A 54 2.01 18.92 15.30
C GLU A 54 2.45 18.53 13.89
N ILE A 55 1.69 19.03 12.91
CA ILE A 55 2.06 18.92 11.49
C ILE A 55 3.00 20.08 11.17
N ASP A 56 4.30 19.80 11.28
CA ASP A 56 5.39 20.77 11.16
C ASP A 56 5.84 21.02 9.70
N GLY A 57 5.14 20.45 8.72
CA GLY A 57 5.43 20.60 7.29
C GLY A 57 6.80 20.05 6.87
N LYS A 58 7.52 19.36 7.75
CA LYS A 58 8.75 18.65 7.37
C LYS A 58 8.39 17.51 6.43
N PRO A 59 9.23 17.24 5.42
CA PRO A 59 9.00 16.10 4.53
C PRO A 59 8.94 14.81 5.33
N ALA A 60 7.97 13.97 5.00
CA ALA A 60 7.80 12.61 5.53
C ALA A 60 7.24 11.75 4.41
N GLU A 61 7.78 10.54 4.26
CA GLU A 61 7.32 9.55 3.28
C GLU A 61 6.07 8.80 3.79
N ALA A 62 5.77 8.91 5.08
CA ALA A 62 4.48 8.50 5.64
C ALA A 62 3.99 9.48 6.71
N VAL A 63 2.68 9.72 6.75
CA VAL A 63 1.99 10.51 7.76
C VAL A 63 0.81 9.71 8.30
N ILE A 64 0.81 9.49 9.60
CA ILE A 64 -0.18 8.73 10.35
C ILE A 64 -0.83 9.70 11.33
N LEU A 65 -2.05 10.13 11.02
CA LEU A 65 -2.84 10.98 11.90
C LEU A 65 -3.64 10.10 12.83
N VAL A 66 -3.44 10.23 14.14
CA VAL A 66 -4.17 9.44 15.15
C VAL A 66 -5.28 10.30 15.72
N VAL A 67 -6.51 9.80 15.73
CA VAL A 67 -7.70 10.54 16.14
C VAL A 67 -8.54 9.69 17.09
N GLU A 68 -8.75 10.18 18.31
CA GLU A 68 -9.54 9.48 19.32
C GLU A 68 -11.04 9.82 19.28
N ARG A 69 -11.41 11.06 18.91
CA ARG A 69 -12.82 11.48 18.89
C ARG A 69 -13.14 12.48 17.79
N PRO A 70 -13.89 12.11 16.75
CA PRO A 70 -14.15 12.95 15.58
C PRO A 70 -14.90 14.26 15.88
N GLY A 71 -15.71 14.31 16.95
CA GLY A 71 -16.56 15.47 17.27
C GLY A 71 -15.81 16.76 17.66
N SER A 72 -14.53 16.67 18.01
CA SER A 72 -13.69 17.79 18.47
C SER A 72 -12.44 18.01 17.61
N VAL A 73 -12.35 17.35 16.45
CA VAL A 73 -11.13 17.35 15.63
C VAL A 73 -11.08 18.60 14.77
N CYS A 74 -10.13 19.47 15.06
CA CYS A 74 -9.65 20.45 14.10
C CYS A 74 -8.72 19.73 13.13
N LEU A 75 -9.28 19.23 12.01
CA LEU A 75 -8.51 18.55 10.99
C LEU A 75 -7.49 19.53 10.39
N PRO A 76 -6.22 19.14 10.26
CA PRO A 76 -5.15 20.06 9.96
C PRO A 76 -5.20 20.55 8.51
N GLU A 77 -4.96 21.85 8.30
CA GLU A 77 -4.76 22.41 6.97
C GLU A 77 -3.31 22.24 6.54
N GLY A 78 -2.92 20.99 6.25
CA GLY A 78 -1.58 20.63 5.77
C GLY A 78 -1.59 20.28 4.29
N ARG A 79 -0.49 20.58 3.58
CA ARG A 79 -0.15 19.91 2.34
C ARG A 79 0.74 18.72 2.68
N PHE A 80 0.34 17.55 2.20
CA PHE A 80 1.09 16.31 2.33
C PHE A 80 1.63 15.94 0.96
N ASP A 81 2.82 15.37 0.92
CA ASP A 81 3.38 14.87 -0.33
C ASP A 81 2.41 13.86 -0.98
N GLU A 82 2.19 13.94 -2.28
CA GLU A 82 1.28 13.03 -2.99
C GLU A 82 1.80 11.60 -2.99
N SER A 83 3.13 11.42 -2.96
CA SER A 83 3.73 10.08 -2.89
C SER A 83 3.72 9.49 -1.49
N ALA A 84 3.46 10.27 -0.44
CA ALA A 84 3.52 9.76 0.93
C ALA A 84 2.35 8.83 1.26
N VAL A 85 2.60 7.84 2.12
CA VAL A 85 1.54 7.08 2.79
C VAL A 85 0.77 8.02 3.70
N LYS A 86 -0.56 8.03 3.60
CA LYS A 86 -1.43 8.93 4.38
C LYS A 86 -2.50 8.11 5.07
N LEU A 87 -2.37 7.94 6.38
CA LEU A 87 -3.32 7.18 7.19
C LEU A 87 -4.01 8.10 8.18
N MET A 88 -5.33 7.96 8.28
CA MET A 88 -6.16 8.52 9.34
C MET A 88 -6.59 7.35 10.23
N VAL A 89 -5.90 7.18 11.35
CA VAL A 89 -6.13 6.11 12.31
C VAL A 89 -7.13 6.58 13.36
N MET A 90 -8.31 5.97 13.35
CA MET A 90 -9.43 6.28 14.22
C MET A 90 -9.45 5.31 15.40
N MET A 91 -9.41 5.83 16.63
CA MET A 91 -9.64 5.06 17.85
C MET A 91 -11.09 5.31 18.30
N GLY A 92 -12.01 4.56 17.69
CA GLY A 92 -13.45 4.71 17.87
C GLY A 92 -14.18 5.07 16.59
N SER A 93 -15.50 5.32 16.70
CA SER A 93 -16.39 5.37 15.54
C SER A 93 -15.98 6.40 14.49
N ILE A 94 -15.85 5.93 13.26
CA ILE A 94 -15.66 6.76 12.07
C ILE A 94 -16.91 7.62 11.84
N THR A 95 -16.72 8.88 11.45
CA THR A 95 -17.82 9.78 11.07
C THR A 95 -17.68 10.16 9.61
N THR A 96 -18.81 10.38 8.93
CA THR A 96 -18.86 10.81 7.54
C THR A 96 -17.99 12.05 7.26
N ARG A 97 -17.94 13.00 8.20
CA ARG A 97 -17.10 14.20 8.07
C ARG A 97 -15.61 13.88 7.97
N VAL A 98 -15.14 12.88 8.72
CA VAL A 98 -13.73 12.46 8.68
C VAL A 98 -13.45 11.72 7.37
N GLU A 99 -14.36 10.84 6.94
CA GLU A 99 -14.23 10.10 5.68
C GLU A 99 -14.15 11.04 4.49
N GLU A 100 -15.07 12.01 4.38
CA GLU A 100 -15.07 13.03 3.32
C GLU A 100 -13.75 13.81 3.30
N TRP A 101 -13.28 14.25 4.48
CA TRP A 101 -12.02 14.99 4.57
C TRP A 101 -10.82 14.14 4.14
N CYS A 102 -10.81 12.86 4.49
CA CYS A 102 -9.75 11.93 4.13
C CYS A 102 -9.72 11.67 2.62
N TRP A 103 -10.90 11.43 2.04
CA TRP A 103 -11.08 11.24 0.60
C TRP A 103 -10.51 12.43 -0.19
N ASP A 104 -10.87 13.66 0.19
CA ASP A 104 -10.41 14.88 -0.48
C ASP A 104 -8.89 15.08 -0.45
N ARG A 105 -8.18 14.39 0.45
CA ARG A 105 -6.73 14.53 0.68
C ARG A 105 -5.93 13.27 0.38
N GLY A 106 -6.60 12.20 -0.05
CA GLY A 106 -6.00 10.90 -0.31
C GLY A 106 -5.50 10.20 0.96
N PHE A 107 -6.16 10.42 2.09
CA PHE A 107 -5.94 9.62 3.31
C PHE A 107 -6.78 8.36 3.24
N GLU A 108 -6.15 7.24 3.59
CA GLU A 108 -6.85 6.02 3.94
C GLU A 108 -7.34 6.11 5.38
N VAL A 109 -8.60 5.76 5.63
CA VAL A 109 -9.17 5.70 6.99
C VAL A 109 -8.96 4.29 7.52
N VAL A 110 -8.40 4.18 8.73
CA VAL A 110 -8.16 2.91 9.42
C VAL A 110 -8.94 2.94 10.74
N ASP A 111 -9.87 2.00 10.92
CA ASP A 111 -10.46 1.76 12.23
C ASP A 111 -9.50 0.92 13.06
N PHE A 112 -8.88 1.54 14.07
CA PHE A 112 -7.86 0.89 14.88
C PHE A 112 -8.45 -0.17 15.83
N ASP A 113 -9.73 -0.04 16.19
CA ASP A 113 -10.37 -0.99 17.08
C ASP A 113 -10.73 -2.29 16.34
N GLU A 114 -10.88 -2.23 15.01
CA GLU A 114 -11.18 -3.39 14.15
C GLU A 114 -9.94 -3.98 13.47
N GLU A 115 -9.04 -3.15 12.92
CA GLU A 115 -7.90 -3.60 12.07
C GLU A 115 -6.56 -2.87 12.41
N PRO A 116 -6.01 -3.03 13.63
CA PRO A 116 -4.79 -2.32 14.06
C PRO A 116 -3.54 -2.66 13.23
N GLU A 117 -3.48 -3.85 12.66
CA GLU A 117 -2.40 -4.33 11.79
C GLU A 117 -2.35 -3.57 10.45
N ARG A 118 -3.46 -2.97 10.02
CA ARG A 118 -3.57 -2.27 8.73
C ARG A 118 -2.56 -1.13 8.61
N VAL A 119 -2.21 -0.50 9.73
CA VAL A 119 -1.17 0.54 9.79
C VAL A 119 0.18 -0.02 9.34
N LEU A 120 0.58 -1.17 9.90
CA LEU A 120 1.84 -1.81 9.55
C LEU A 120 1.84 -2.32 8.10
N GLU A 121 0.72 -2.89 7.65
CA GLU A 121 0.58 -3.35 6.27
C GLU A 121 0.73 -2.22 5.25
N ALA A 122 0.08 -1.09 5.49
CA ALA A 122 0.18 0.08 4.63
C ALA A 122 1.64 0.58 4.53
N LEU A 123 2.38 0.59 5.64
CA LEU A 123 3.81 0.91 5.63
C LEU A 123 4.64 -0.12 4.85
N LYS A 124 4.30 -1.41 4.95
CA LYS A 124 4.95 -2.50 4.20
C LYS A 124 4.62 -2.54 2.71
N MET A 125 3.52 -1.94 2.27
CA MET A 125 3.15 -1.86 0.86
C MET A 125 3.75 -0.64 0.15
N HIS A 126 4.34 0.29 0.90
CA HIS A 126 4.87 1.52 0.37
C HIS A 126 6.28 1.35 -0.23
N ASP A 127 6.55 2.11 -1.29
CA ASP A 127 7.86 2.18 -1.94
C ASP A 127 8.73 3.25 -1.27
N TRP A 128 9.62 2.82 -0.40
CA TRP A 128 10.52 3.68 0.37
C TRP A 128 11.74 4.06 -0.45
N SER A 129 11.59 5.09 -1.29
CA SER A 129 12.58 5.53 -2.28
C SER A 129 13.98 5.87 -1.71
N ASN A 130 14.09 6.16 -0.41
CA ASN A 130 15.37 6.41 0.28
C ASN A 130 15.82 5.28 1.22
N ALA A 131 15.09 4.16 1.30
CA ALA A 131 15.46 3.06 2.16
C ALA A 131 16.56 2.19 1.54
N VAL A 132 17.47 1.71 2.39
CA VAL A 132 18.38 0.63 2.02
C VAL A 132 17.59 -0.68 2.03
N LEU A 133 17.17 -1.13 0.85
CA LEU A 133 16.47 -2.40 0.67
C LEU A 133 17.47 -3.56 0.73
N LYS A 134 17.30 -4.46 1.70
CA LYS A 134 17.92 -5.78 1.67
C LYS A 134 16.95 -6.71 0.98
N ILE A 135 17.24 -7.03 -0.28
CA ILE A 135 16.50 -8.06 -1.01
C ILE A 135 17.02 -9.40 -0.50
N GLU A 136 16.15 -10.23 0.07
CA GLU A 136 16.48 -11.62 0.32
C GLU A 136 16.59 -12.32 -1.03
N GLN A 137 17.79 -12.29 -1.62
CA GLN A 137 18.11 -13.20 -2.70
C GLN A 137 17.95 -14.61 -2.15
N GLY A 138 17.02 -15.36 -2.72
CA GLY A 138 16.91 -16.80 -2.53
C GLY A 138 18.30 -17.42 -2.63
N GLY A 139 18.85 -17.73 -1.47
CA GLY A 139 20.07 -18.51 -1.35
C GLY A 139 19.69 -19.92 -1.75
N ASP A 140 19.82 -20.21 -3.04
CA ASP A 140 19.85 -21.56 -3.60
C ASP A 140 21.14 -22.24 -3.12
N GLY A 141 21.17 -22.52 -1.83
CA GLY A 141 22.15 -23.34 -1.15
C GLY A 141 21.63 -24.76 -1.20
N ALA A 142 22.03 -25.47 -2.25
CA ALA A 142 21.82 -26.90 -2.45
C ALA A 142 21.87 -27.69 -1.13
N LYS A 143 20.69 -28.03 -0.60
CA LYS A 143 20.49 -29.14 0.30
C LYS A 143 19.37 -29.98 -0.26
N GLN A 144 19.78 -31.05 -0.92
CA GLN A 144 19.00 -32.27 -1.11
C GLN A 144 18.15 -32.51 0.13
N ASN A 145 16.83 -32.40 -0.03
CA ASN A 145 15.92 -33.20 0.75
C ASN A 145 14.74 -33.56 -0.15
N ASP A 146 14.69 -34.85 -0.49
CA ASP A 146 13.53 -35.55 -1.01
C ASP A 146 12.28 -35.16 -0.22
N SER A 147 11.23 -34.72 -0.90
CA SER A 147 9.85 -35.16 -0.64
C SER A 147 8.87 -34.55 -1.65
N ALA A 148 8.49 -35.39 -2.61
CA ALA A 148 7.13 -35.60 -3.16
C ALA A 148 6.17 -34.39 -3.26
N GLU A 149 6.00 -33.97 -4.52
CA GLU A 149 4.73 -33.69 -5.22
C GLU A 149 3.53 -33.15 -4.42
N LYS A 150 3.20 -31.88 -4.69
CA LYS A 150 1.83 -31.49 -5.03
C LYS A 150 1.86 -30.52 -6.22
N LYS A 151 1.51 -31.05 -7.39
CA LYS A 151 1.08 -30.26 -8.55
C LYS A 151 -0.25 -29.60 -8.22
N ALA A 152 -0.28 -28.28 -8.24
CA ALA A 152 -1.48 -27.49 -8.47
C ALA A 152 -1.09 -26.45 -9.52
N ASP A 153 -1.81 -26.46 -10.64
CA ASP A 153 -1.62 -25.65 -11.85
C ASP A 153 -1.06 -24.25 -11.58
N GLU A 154 0.24 -24.12 -11.81
CA GLU A 154 0.92 -22.84 -11.89
C GLU A 154 0.74 -22.38 -13.35
N VAL A 155 -0.16 -21.42 -13.57
CA VAL A 155 -0.12 -20.58 -14.77
C VAL A 155 1.32 -20.07 -14.85
N SER A 156 2.07 -20.53 -15.86
CA SER A 156 3.51 -20.30 -15.88
C SER A 156 3.74 -18.79 -15.93
N ILE A 157 4.60 -18.29 -15.04
CA ILE A 157 4.93 -16.86 -14.92
C ILE A 157 5.34 -16.29 -16.30
N GLU A 158 5.88 -17.14 -17.18
CA GLU A 158 6.24 -16.84 -18.56
C GLU A 158 5.03 -16.50 -19.46
N GLU A 159 3.88 -17.16 -19.26
CA GLU A 159 2.64 -16.86 -19.97
C GLU A 159 2.01 -15.54 -19.46
N LEU A 160 2.15 -15.27 -18.15
CA LEU A 160 1.67 -14.03 -17.53
C LEU A 160 2.50 -12.81 -17.97
N ASP A 161 3.82 -12.96 -18.09
CA ASP A 161 4.73 -11.92 -18.59
C ASP A 161 4.49 -11.62 -20.08
N GLY A 162 4.20 -12.67 -20.86
CA GLY A 162 3.75 -12.55 -22.25
C GLY A 162 2.42 -11.78 -22.36
N LEU A 163 1.48 -12.02 -21.46
CA LEU A 163 0.18 -11.33 -21.43
C LEU A 163 0.34 -9.86 -21.03
N MET A 164 1.16 -9.57 -20.01
CA MET A 164 1.43 -8.19 -19.57
C MET A 164 2.17 -7.38 -20.64
N SER A 165 3.09 -8.00 -21.37
CA SER A 165 3.76 -7.38 -22.51
C SER A 165 2.76 -7.02 -23.63
N GLN A 166 1.76 -7.86 -23.88
CA GLN A 166 0.70 -7.58 -24.86
C GLN A 166 -0.25 -6.48 -24.39
N ILE A 167 -0.60 -6.43 -23.10
CA ILE A 167 -1.44 -5.37 -22.52
C ILE A 167 -0.72 -4.02 -22.60
N LYS A 168 0.58 -3.98 -22.26
CA LYS A 168 1.39 -2.77 -22.35
C LYS A 168 1.50 -2.27 -23.79
N ALA A 169 1.74 -3.17 -24.75
CA ALA A 169 1.77 -2.80 -26.17
C ALA A 169 0.42 -2.27 -26.68
N ALA A 170 -0.70 -2.87 -26.23
CA ALA A 170 -2.04 -2.39 -26.58
C ALA A 170 -2.37 -1.04 -25.96
N HIS A 171 -1.94 -0.82 -24.71
CA HIS A 171 -2.10 0.45 -23.99
C HIS A 171 -1.28 1.58 -24.64
N ASP A 172 -0.01 1.32 -24.97
CA ASP A 172 0.86 2.30 -25.63
C ASP A 172 0.36 2.62 -27.06
N SER A 173 -0.22 1.65 -27.76
CA SER A 173 -0.89 1.88 -29.04
C SER A 173 -2.19 2.67 -28.90
N ALA A 174 -2.93 2.50 -27.80
CA ALA A 174 -4.16 3.24 -27.51
C ALA A 174 -3.90 4.70 -27.13
N LEU A 175 -2.79 4.98 -26.44
CA LEU A 175 -2.33 6.35 -26.16
C LEU A 175 -1.95 7.12 -27.43
N GLN A 176 -1.54 6.41 -28.49
CA GLN A 176 -1.26 7.00 -29.80
C GLN A 176 -2.51 7.11 -30.70
N ALA A 177 -3.64 6.52 -30.33
CA ALA A 177 -4.89 6.65 -31.06
C ALA A 177 -5.55 8.01 -30.73
N GLY A 178 -5.41 8.96 -31.65
CA GLY A 178 -5.74 10.37 -31.44
C GLY A 178 -7.22 10.71 -31.21
N SER A 179 -8.15 9.74 -31.24
CA SER A 179 -9.57 9.98 -31.00
C SER A 179 -10.15 9.11 -29.88
N ASP A 180 -11.04 9.67 -29.06
CA ASP A 180 -11.73 8.96 -27.95
C ASP A 180 -12.59 7.78 -28.44
N ALA A 181 -13.12 7.86 -29.65
CA ALA A 181 -13.95 6.80 -30.24
C ALA A 181 -13.14 5.52 -30.50
N GLU A 182 -11.90 5.66 -31.00
CA GLU A 182 -11.01 4.52 -31.24
C GLU A 182 -10.48 3.90 -29.95
N ARG A 183 -10.21 4.73 -28.93
CA ARG A 183 -9.82 4.27 -27.59
C ARG A 183 -10.92 3.45 -26.93
N ARG A 184 -12.18 3.89 -27.04
CA ARG A 184 -13.35 3.19 -26.50
C ARG A 184 -13.61 1.85 -27.20
N GLN A 185 -13.55 1.81 -28.53
CA GLN A 185 -13.76 0.58 -29.30
C GLN A 185 -12.71 -0.50 -28.97
N ARG A 186 -11.46 -0.10 -28.70
CA ARG A 186 -10.40 -1.04 -28.32
C ARG A 186 -10.50 -1.50 -26.86
N ALA A 187 -10.91 -0.62 -25.94
CA ALA A 187 -11.21 -1.01 -24.57
C ALA A 187 -12.30 -2.08 -24.53
N GLU A 188 -13.36 -1.92 -25.32
CA GLU A 188 -14.43 -2.91 -25.45
C GLU A 188 -13.92 -4.26 -26.01
N GLN A 189 -13.00 -4.26 -26.97
CA GLN A 189 -12.37 -5.48 -27.48
C GLN A 189 -11.48 -6.19 -26.43
N LEU A 190 -10.76 -5.44 -25.61
CA LEU A 190 -9.96 -6.00 -24.52
C LEU A 190 -10.85 -6.57 -23.42
N THR A 191 -11.92 -5.88 -23.04
CA THR A 191 -12.89 -6.38 -22.07
C THR A 191 -13.57 -7.66 -22.54
N MET A 192 -13.96 -7.75 -23.82
CA MET A 192 -14.52 -9.00 -24.38
C MET A 192 -13.53 -10.16 -24.37
N ARG A 193 -12.24 -9.91 -24.70
CA ARG A 193 -11.20 -10.95 -24.62
C ARG A 193 -10.94 -11.39 -23.18
N LEU A 194 -10.94 -10.45 -22.23
CA LEU A 194 -10.79 -10.77 -20.81
C LEU A 194 -11.97 -11.61 -20.31
N MET A 195 -13.20 -11.30 -20.74
CA MET A 195 -14.39 -12.10 -20.43
C MET A 195 -14.35 -13.49 -21.05
N GLN A 196 -13.85 -13.65 -22.27
CA GLN A 196 -13.62 -14.97 -22.88
C GLN A 196 -12.57 -15.78 -22.13
N LEU A 197 -11.51 -15.13 -21.65
CA LEU A 197 -10.45 -15.78 -20.88
C LEU A 197 -10.90 -16.18 -19.48
N MET A 198 -11.79 -15.39 -18.86
CA MET A 198 -12.35 -15.67 -17.53
C MET A 198 -13.63 -16.54 -17.56
N GLY A 199 -14.10 -16.93 -18.74
CA GLY A 199 -15.40 -17.56 -18.93
C GLY A 199 -15.44 -18.45 -20.16
N SER A 200 -14.65 -19.53 -20.15
CA SER A 200 -14.93 -20.74 -20.93
C SER A 200 -15.05 -21.95 -20.00
N ASP A 201 -16.00 -21.88 -19.07
CA ASP A 201 -16.59 -23.05 -18.44
C ASP A 201 -18.11 -22.98 -18.68
N SER A 202 -18.48 -22.86 -19.96
CA SER A 202 -19.81 -23.26 -20.42
C SER A 202 -19.63 -24.69 -20.91
N GLU A 203 -19.69 -25.63 -19.97
CA GLU A 203 -19.95 -27.03 -20.31
C GLU A 203 -21.21 -27.07 -21.16
N ASP A 204 -21.03 -27.71 -22.31
CA ASP A 204 -22.00 -27.98 -23.36
C ASP A 204 -23.33 -28.56 -22.83
N ASP A 205 -24.40 -28.06 -23.46
CA ASP A 205 -25.58 -28.85 -23.84
C ASP A 205 -25.16 -30.26 -24.31
N ASP A 206 -25.58 -31.30 -23.59
CA ASP A 206 -25.70 -32.66 -24.14
C ASP A 206 -27.21 -33.01 -24.26
N PRO A 207 -27.64 -33.67 -25.34
CA PRO A 207 -28.97 -33.59 -25.95
C PRO A 207 -30.10 -34.42 -25.30
#